data_AF-A0A3S4TV13-F1
#
_entry.id   AF-A0A3S4TV13-F1
#
_cell.length_a   1.000
_cell.length_b   1.000
_cell.length_c   1.000
_cell.angle_alpha   90.00
_cell.angle_beta   90.00
_cell.angle_gamma   90.00
#
_symmetry.space_group_name_H-M   'P 1'
#
loop_
_entity.id
_entity.type
_entity.pdbx_description
1 polymer ?
#
loop_
_entity_poly.entity_id
_entity_poly.type
_entity_poly.pdbx_seq_one_letter_code
_entity_poly.pdbx_strand_id
1 'polypeptide(L)'
;GTLLIVEPGTPAGWQRILAVRRQLIEAGAHVLAPCPHEAPCPLVPPDWCHFSRRVARSRLHRLSKDADVPWEDEKFIYIAASRQPAPARPARVIAPPKAGSGKVLLKLCVPDGSAGETLFSKRDGDAFRIARRLDWGDPLDI
;
A
#
# COMPACT_ATOMS: atom_id res chain seq x y z
N GLY A 1 7.08 -21.40 4.58
CA GLY A 1 6.03 -20.86 5.46
C GLY A 1 6.08 -19.36 5.43
N THR A 2 4.92 -18.69 5.52
CA THR A 2 4.80 -17.23 5.42
C THR A 2 4.40 -16.65 6.78
N LEU A 3 5.07 -15.58 7.21
CA LEU A 3 4.69 -14.76 8.36
C LEU A 3 3.95 -13.52 7.85
N LEU A 4 2.78 -13.23 8.42
CA LEU A 4 2.00 -12.03 8.12
C LEU A 4 1.77 -11.25 9.42
N ILE A 5 2.13 -9.97 9.43
CA ILE A 5 1.87 -9.05 10.55
C ILE A 5 1.02 -7.91 10.01
N VAL A 6 -0.09 -7.61 10.70
CA VAL A 6 -1.06 -6.58 10.34
C VAL A 6 -1.26 -5.65 11.53
N GLU A 7 -1.30 -4.34 11.26
CA GLU A 7 -1.48 -3.27 12.24
C GLU A 7 -2.53 -2.26 11.72
N PRO A 8 -3.18 -1.48 12.59
CA PRO A 8 -3.97 -0.33 12.17
C PRO A 8 -3.12 0.64 11.34
N GLY A 9 -3.68 1.16 10.25
CA GLY A 9 -3.04 2.03 9.26
C GLY A 9 -2.83 3.47 9.75
N THR A 10 -2.17 3.59 10.90
CA THR A 10 -1.81 4.84 11.59
C THR A 10 -0.31 5.10 11.45
N PRO A 11 0.17 6.34 11.67
CA PRO A 11 1.61 6.63 11.69
C PRO A 11 2.38 5.75 12.68
N ALA A 12 1.82 5.48 13.87
CA ALA A 12 2.44 4.61 14.87
C ALA A 12 2.47 3.13 14.42
N GLY A 13 1.40 2.64 13.81
CA GLY A 13 1.36 1.29 13.22
C GLY A 13 2.36 1.14 12.08
N TRP A 14 2.52 2.18 11.25
CA TRP A 14 3.54 2.21 10.21
C TRP A 14 4.96 2.12 10.77
N GLN A 15 5.28 2.90 11.81
CA GLN A 15 6.59 2.81 12.47
C GLN A 15 6.88 1.41 13.05
N ARG A 16 5.87 0.76 13.65
CA ARG A 16 6.01 -0.63 14.14
C ARG A 16 6.29 -1.61 13.00
N ILE A 17 5.54 -1.52 11.90
CA ILE A 17 5.77 -2.37 10.72
C ILE A 17 7.15 -2.11 10.10
N LEU A 18 7.63 -0.87 10.08
CA LEU A 18 8.99 -0.57 9.60
C LEU A 18 10.07 -1.20 10.50
N ALA A 19 9.88 -1.17 11.83
CA ALA A 19 10.79 -1.81 12.77
C ALA A 19 10.83 -3.34 12.58
N VAL A 20 9.65 -3.97 12.48
CA VAL A 20 9.50 -5.40 12.16
C VAL A 20 10.17 -5.72 10.83
N ARG A 21 9.89 -4.95 9.78
CA ARG A 21 10.45 -5.15 8.44
C ARG A 21 11.97 -5.17 8.46
N ARG A 22 12.56 -4.19 9.14
CA ARG A 22 14.01 -4.11 9.30
C ARG A 22 14.57 -5.36 10.01
N GLN A 23 13.98 -5.75 11.14
CA GLN A 23 14.42 -6.93 11.90
C GLN A 23 14.29 -8.23 11.09
N LEU A 24 13.22 -8.40 10.31
CA LEU A 24 13.01 -9.56 9.46
C LEU A 24 14.06 -9.65 8.35
N ILE A 25 14.34 -8.54 7.66
CA ILE A 25 15.36 -8.49 6.60
C ILE A 25 16.76 -8.74 7.18
N GLU A 26 17.09 -8.13 8.32
CA GLU A 26 18.36 -8.35 9.04
C GLU A 26 18.52 -9.83 9.47
N ALA A 27 17.41 -10.51 9.77
CA ALA A 27 17.39 -11.95 10.08
C ALA A 27 17.40 -12.86 8.85
N GLY A 28 17.54 -12.31 7.63
CA GLY A 28 17.60 -13.06 6.38
C GLY A 28 16.24 -13.50 5.83
N ALA A 29 15.14 -12.92 6.29
CA ALA A 29 13.82 -13.15 5.69
C ALA A 29 13.65 -12.30 4.42
N HIS A 30 13.02 -12.89 3.41
CA HIS A 30 12.60 -12.19 2.21
C HIS A 30 11.24 -11.56 2.45
N VAL A 31 11.10 -10.28 2.12
CA VAL A 31 9.78 -9.63 2.04
C VAL A 31 9.00 -10.34 0.95
N LEU A 32 7.70 -10.56 1.11
CA LEU A 32 6.80 -11.05 0.06
C LEU A 32 5.85 -9.94 -0.41
N ALA A 33 5.36 -9.12 0.52
CA ALA A 33 4.43 -8.02 0.29
C ALA A 33 4.40 -7.08 1.53
N PRO A 34 3.85 -5.86 1.44
CA PRO A 34 3.40 -5.16 0.23
C PRO A 34 4.51 -4.40 -0.48
N CYS A 35 5.69 -4.23 0.14
CA CYS A 35 6.80 -3.49 -0.45
C CYS A 35 7.35 -4.23 -1.66
N PRO A 36 7.64 -3.53 -2.78
CA PRO A 36 8.23 -4.17 -3.95
C PRO A 36 9.74 -4.40 -3.80
N HIS A 37 10.36 -3.76 -2.81
CA HIS A 37 11.81 -3.78 -2.56
C HIS A 37 12.13 -4.12 -1.09
N GLU A 38 13.41 -4.36 -0.82
CA GLU A 38 13.96 -4.59 0.53
C GLU A 38 14.82 -3.42 1.04
N ALA A 39 15.11 -2.41 0.20
CA ALA A 39 15.73 -1.15 0.62
C ALA A 39 14.94 -0.45 1.76
N PRO A 40 15.55 0.45 2.55
CA PRO A 40 14.82 1.26 3.52
C PRO A 40 13.56 1.91 2.92
N CYS A 41 12.48 2.02 3.68
CA CYS A 41 11.24 2.63 3.17
C CYS A 41 11.51 4.10 2.79
N PRO A 42 11.16 4.55 1.57
CA PRO A 42 11.45 5.90 1.12
C PRO A 42 10.51 6.96 1.70
N LEU A 43 9.40 6.56 2.32
CA LEU A 43 8.44 7.51 2.87
C LEU A 43 8.94 8.08 4.19
N VAL A 44 8.70 9.38 4.40
CA VAL A 44 9.07 10.11 5.60
C VAL A 44 7.86 10.84 6.18
N PRO A 45 7.78 11.06 7.51
CA PRO A 45 6.72 11.88 8.09
C PRO A 45 6.60 13.25 7.42
N PRO A 46 5.38 13.80 7.25
CA PRO A 46 4.11 13.32 7.81
C PRO A 46 3.43 12.22 6.97
N ASP A 47 4.07 11.71 5.93
CA ASP A 47 3.53 10.67 5.06
C ASP A 47 3.77 9.26 5.63
N TRP A 48 2.86 8.32 5.37
CA TRP A 48 2.99 6.94 5.82
C TRP A 48 2.27 5.96 4.88
N CYS A 49 2.86 4.79 4.68
CA CYS A 49 2.26 3.75 3.84
C CYS A 49 1.13 3.04 4.58
N HIS A 50 -0.03 2.93 3.94
CA HIS A 50 -1.16 2.14 4.42
C HIS A 50 -2.03 1.74 3.22
N PHE A 51 -3.13 1.05 3.47
CA PHE A 51 -4.23 0.85 2.54
C PHE A 51 -5.56 0.98 3.28
N SER A 52 -6.65 1.18 2.57
CA SER A 52 -7.99 1.23 3.14
C SER A 52 -8.83 0.06 2.66
N ARG A 53 -9.64 -0.51 3.55
CA ARG A 53 -10.65 -1.51 3.22
C ARG A 53 -11.97 -1.19 3.89
N ARG A 54 -13.03 -1.34 3.10
CA ARG A 54 -14.39 -1.26 3.59
C ARG A 54 -14.72 -2.49 4.42
N VAL A 55 -15.03 -2.30 5.69
CA VAL A 55 -15.45 -3.34 6.62
C VAL A 55 -16.88 -3.09 7.09
N ALA A 56 -17.62 -4.15 7.39
CA ALA A 56 -18.98 -4.02 7.88
C ALA A 56 -19.00 -3.53 9.34
N ARG A 57 -19.87 -2.56 9.64
CA ARG A 57 -20.18 -2.16 11.01
C ARG A 57 -21.17 -3.14 11.63
N SER A 58 -20.83 -3.69 12.78
CA SER A 58 -21.79 -4.45 13.59
C SER A 58 -22.94 -3.54 14.04
N ARG A 59 -24.10 -4.14 14.34
CA ARG A 59 -25.27 -3.39 14.86
C ARG A 59 -24.93 -2.61 16.13
N LEU A 60 -24.14 -3.21 17.02
CA LEU A 60 -23.71 -2.59 18.27
C LEU A 60 -22.77 -1.39 18.01
N HIS A 61 -21.89 -1.50 17.00
CA HIS A 61 -21.02 -0.41 16.59
C HIS A 61 -21.81 0.77 15.99
N ARG A 62 -22.84 0.49 15.18
CA ARG A 62 -23.74 1.52 14.63
C ARG A 62 -24.48 2.28 15.72
N LEU A 63 -25.07 1.56 16.68
CA LEU A 63 -25.81 2.15 17.80
C LEU A 63 -24.90 2.97 18.72
N SER A 64 -23.66 2.53 18.93
CA SER A 64 -22.70 3.25 19.79
C SER A 64 -22.11 4.52 19.17
N LYS A 65 -22.08 4.61 17.83
CA LYS A 65 -21.43 5.72 17.09
C LYS A 65 -22.43 6.60 16.33
N ASP A 66 -23.73 6.40 16.54
CA ASP A 66 -24.82 7.06 15.81
C ASP A 66 -24.58 7.07 14.30
N ALA A 67 -24.18 5.91 13.77
CA ALA A 67 -23.65 5.80 12.42
C ALA A 67 -24.69 5.29 11.42
N ASP A 68 -25.01 6.13 10.42
CA ASP A 68 -26.08 5.88 9.43
C ASP A 68 -25.77 4.76 8.41
N VAL A 69 -24.49 4.54 8.08
CA VAL A 69 -24.09 3.55 7.08
C VAL A 69 -23.52 2.28 7.72
N PRO A 70 -23.82 1.08 7.15
CA PRO A 70 -23.45 -0.21 7.75
C PRO A 70 -22.00 -0.61 7.49
N TRP A 71 -21.12 0.32 7.11
CA TRP A 71 -19.73 0.07 6.82
C TRP A 71 -18.84 1.24 7.21
N GLU A 72 -17.55 0.98 7.36
CA GLU A 72 -16.51 2.00 7.49
C GLU A 72 -15.27 1.62 6.68
N ASP A 73 -14.55 2.64 6.21
CA ASP A 73 -13.30 2.45 5.48
C ASP A 73 -12.15 2.48 6.51
N GLU A 74 -11.74 1.29 6.94
CA GLU A 74 -10.71 1.11 7.96
C GLU A 74 -9.34 1.05 7.30
N LYS A 75 -8.37 1.73 7.91
CA LYS A 75 -7.00 1.78 7.41
C LYS A 75 -6.17 0.68 8.04
N PHE A 76 -5.35 0.03 7.24
CA PHE A 76 -4.45 -1.02 7.67
C PHE A 76 -3.06 -0.84 7.09
N ILE A 77 -2.08 -1.43 7.73
CA ILE A 77 -0.75 -1.65 7.21
C ILE A 77 -0.31 -3.08 7.55
N TYR A 78 0.48 -3.70 6.68
CA TYR A 78 0.97 -5.05 6.92
C TYR A 78 2.35 -5.27 6.33
N ILE A 79 2.97 -6.38 6.73
CA ILE A 79 4.10 -7.00 6.05
C ILE A 79 3.90 -8.51 5.99
N ALA A 80 4.19 -9.10 4.83
CA ALA A 80 4.33 -10.52 4.65
C ALA A 80 5.81 -10.85 4.35
N ALA A 81 6.36 -11.87 5.00
CA ALA A 81 7.74 -12.30 4.82
C ALA A 81 7.87 -13.83 4.86
N SER A 82 8.96 -14.35 4.28
CA SER A 82 9.22 -15.78 4.17
C SER A 82 10.72 -16.07 4.27
N ARG A 83 11.06 -17.31 4.63
CA ARG A 83 12.43 -17.83 4.51
C ARG A 83 12.82 -18.18 3.07
N GLN A 84 11.84 -18.22 2.16
CA GLN A 84 12.06 -18.54 0.75
C GLN A 84 12.13 -17.24 -0.06
N PRO A 85 12.99 -17.16 -1.09
CA PRO A 85 13.07 -16.00 -1.96
C PRO A 85 11.72 -15.63 -2.57
N ALA A 86 11.46 -14.33 -2.66
CA ALA A 86 10.32 -13.81 -3.40
C ALA A 86 10.71 -13.53 -4.86
N PRO A 87 9.79 -13.73 -5.83
CA PRO A 87 9.99 -13.19 -7.17
C PRO A 87 10.10 -11.66 -7.12
N ALA A 88 10.68 -11.08 -8.17
CA ALA A 88 10.67 -9.63 -8.35
C ALA A 88 9.22 -9.13 -8.34
N ARG A 89 9.00 -8.00 -7.68
CA ARG A 89 7.67 -7.41 -7.51
C ARG A 89 7.59 -6.13 -8.34
N PRO A 90 6.48 -5.88 -9.03
CA PRO A 90 6.26 -4.64 -9.77
C PRO A 90 6.11 -3.44 -8.83
N ALA A 91 6.09 -2.23 -9.37
CA ALA A 91 5.75 -1.07 -8.58
C ALA A 91 4.34 -1.19 -7.99
N ARG A 92 4.11 -0.53 -6.86
CA ARG A 92 2.82 -0.56 -6.16
C ARG A 92 2.23 0.83 -6.04
N VAL A 93 0.95 0.97 -6.32
CA VAL A 93 0.18 2.19 -6.02
C VAL A 93 0.01 2.30 -4.50
N ILE A 94 0.58 3.34 -3.89
CA ILE A 94 0.67 3.49 -2.42
C ILE A 94 -0.26 4.57 -1.84
N ALA A 95 -1.06 5.25 -2.66
CA ALA A 95 -2.13 6.15 -2.24
C ALA A 95 -3.32 6.09 -3.23
N PRO A 96 -4.53 6.54 -2.86
CA PRO A 96 -5.65 6.63 -3.79
C PRO A 96 -5.26 7.38 -5.08
N PRO A 97 -5.49 6.78 -6.27
CA PRO A 97 -5.27 7.43 -7.55
C PRO A 97 -5.99 8.78 -7.65
N LYS A 98 -5.29 9.82 -8.10
CA LYS A 98 -5.90 11.14 -8.35
C LYS A 98 -6.29 11.24 -9.82
N ALA A 99 -7.49 10.77 -10.13
CA ALA A 99 -8.04 10.80 -11.49
C ALA A 99 -8.52 12.21 -11.90
N GLY A 100 -8.39 12.54 -13.18
CA GLY A 100 -8.93 13.76 -13.78
C GLY A 100 -9.27 13.56 -15.26
N SER A 101 -9.85 14.58 -15.89
CA SER A 101 -10.19 14.49 -17.32
C SER A 101 -8.93 14.28 -18.16
N GLY A 102 -8.79 13.09 -18.74
CA GLY A 102 -7.66 12.71 -19.59
C GLY A 102 -6.32 12.52 -18.89
N LYS A 103 -6.29 12.40 -17.56
CA LYS A 103 -5.08 12.16 -16.77
C LYS A 103 -5.35 11.40 -15.48
N VAL A 104 -4.33 10.74 -14.95
CA VAL A 104 -4.32 10.15 -13.61
C VAL A 104 -2.93 10.33 -13.01
N LEU A 105 -2.87 10.78 -11.76
CA LEU A 105 -1.63 10.88 -10.99
C LEU A 105 -1.61 9.72 -9.99
N LEU A 106 -0.59 8.86 -10.10
CA LEU A 106 -0.38 7.72 -9.21
C LEU A 106 0.80 8.00 -8.30
N LYS A 107 0.64 7.76 -7.00
CA LYS A 107 1.77 7.70 -6.08
C LYS A 107 2.29 6.27 -6.04
N LEU A 108 3.51 6.04 -6.50
CA LEU A 108 4.10 4.72 -6.66
C LEU A 108 5.24 4.52 -5.66
N CYS A 109 5.36 3.31 -5.14
CA CYS A 109 6.59 2.78 -4.54
C CYS A 109 7.16 1.77 -5.53
N VAL A 110 8.43 1.90 -5.88
CA VAL A 110 9.01 1.18 -7.01
C VAL A 110 10.13 0.22 -6.58
N PRO A 111 10.49 -0.78 -7.40
CA PRO A 111 11.43 -1.83 -6.99
C PRO A 111 12.85 -1.34 -6.67
N ASP A 112 13.24 -0.16 -7.15
CA ASP A 112 14.55 0.46 -6.88
C ASP A 112 14.67 1.05 -5.46
N GLY A 113 13.57 1.09 -4.69
CA GLY A 113 13.54 1.64 -3.34
C GLY A 113 13.05 3.08 -3.25
N SER A 114 12.72 3.73 -4.36
CA SER A 114 12.16 5.08 -4.39
C SER A 114 10.63 5.08 -4.37
N ALA A 115 10.06 6.25 -4.07
CA ALA A 115 8.63 6.50 -4.16
C ALA A 115 8.36 7.93 -4.61
N GLY A 116 7.30 8.14 -5.40
CA GLY A 116 6.96 9.44 -5.95
C GLY A 116 5.63 9.46 -6.69
N GLU A 117 5.22 10.65 -7.11
CA GLU A 117 4.04 10.81 -7.98
C GLU A 117 4.44 10.71 -9.46
N THR A 118 3.67 9.95 -10.23
CA THR A 118 3.85 9.77 -11.68
C THR A 118 2.55 10.11 -12.40
N LEU A 119 2.65 11.03 -13.36
CA LEU A 119 1.50 11.50 -14.15
C LEU A 119 1.37 10.68 -15.43
N PHE A 120 0.21 10.06 -15.61
CA PHE A 120 -0.19 9.43 -16.87
C PHE A 120 -1.33 10.24 -17.49
N SER A 121 -1.31 10.39 -18.80
CA SER A 121 -2.24 11.22 -19.57
C SER A 121 -2.57 10.58 -20.91
N LYS A 122 -3.60 11.06 -21.61
CA LYS A 122 -4.03 10.50 -22.92
C LYS A 122 -2.88 10.34 -23.94
N ARG A 123 -1.83 11.16 -23.86
CA ARG A 123 -0.66 11.08 -24.76
C ARG A 123 0.18 9.82 -24.54
N ASP A 124 0.08 9.21 -23.35
CA ASP A 124 0.85 8.03 -22.95
C ASP A 124 0.14 6.73 -23.39
N GLY A 125 -0.94 6.82 -24.17
CA GLY A 125 -1.59 5.70 -24.84
C GLY A 125 -1.97 4.55 -23.90
N ASP A 126 -1.38 3.38 -24.12
CA ASP A 126 -1.63 2.14 -23.40
C ASP A 126 -1.29 2.25 -21.93
N ALA A 127 -0.19 2.93 -21.59
CA ALA A 127 0.20 3.16 -20.20
C ALA A 127 -0.87 3.95 -19.45
N PHE A 128 -1.46 4.96 -20.09
CA PHE A 128 -2.60 5.69 -19.51
C PHE A 128 -3.85 4.83 -19.40
N ARG A 129 -4.15 3.98 -20.39
CA ARG A 129 -5.29 3.05 -20.33
C ARG A 129 -5.20 2.07 -19.18
N ILE A 130 -3.98 1.61 -18.86
CA ILE A 130 -3.71 0.75 -17.69
C ILE A 130 -3.79 1.58 -16.41
N ALA A 131 -2.99 2.64 -16.30
CA ALA A 131 -2.86 3.46 -15.09
C ALA A 131 -4.21 4.02 -14.59
N ARG A 132 -5.11 4.42 -15.50
CA ARG A 132 -6.43 4.99 -15.12
C ARG A 132 -7.39 3.97 -14.49
N ARG A 133 -7.07 2.68 -14.54
CA ARG A 133 -7.89 1.58 -13.99
C ARG A 133 -7.33 1.02 -12.68
N LEU A 134 -6.10 1.40 -12.33
CA LEU A 134 -5.48 0.96 -11.09
C LEU A 134 -6.15 1.62 -9.89
N ASP A 135 -6.21 0.89 -8.78
CA ASP A 135 -6.65 1.35 -7.47
C ASP A 135 -5.50 1.28 -6.45
N TRP A 136 -5.75 1.78 -5.25
CA TRP A 136 -4.79 1.78 -4.15
C TRP A 136 -4.39 0.35 -3.74
N GLY A 137 -3.12 0.04 -3.93
CA GLY A 137 -2.51 -1.25 -3.63
C GLY A 137 -2.24 -2.09 -4.87
N ASP A 138 -2.73 -1.69 -6.04
CA ASP A 138 -2.52 -2.42 -7.28
C ASP A 138 -1.06 -2.36 -7.74
N PRO A 139 -0.60 -3.42 -8.44
CA PRO A 139 0.70 -3.43 -9.09
C PRO A 139 0.68 -2.63 -10.40
N LEU A 140 1.84 -2.09 -10.77
CA LEU A 140 2.11 -1.50 -12.08
C LEU A 140 3.50 -1.92 -12.54
N ASP A 141 3.56 -2.57 -13.69
CA ASP A 141 4.82 -2.77 -14.42
C ASP A 141 5.19 -1.43 -15.08
N ILE A 142 6.37 -0.90 -14.72
CA ILE A 142 6.94 0.33 -15.28
C ILE A 142 8.22 0.01 -16.03
#